data_AF-A0A5J4NTA1-F1
#
_entry.id   AF-A0A5J4NTA1-F1
#
_cell.length_a   1.000
_cell.length_b   1.000
_cell.length_c   1.000
_cell.angle_alpha   90.00
_cell.angle_beta   90.00
_cell.angle_gamma   90.00
#
_symmetry.space_group_name_H-M   'P 1'
#
loop_
_entity.id
_entity.type
_entity.pdbx_description
1 polymer ?
#
loop_
_entity_poly.entity_id
_entity_poly.type
_entity_poly.pdbx_seq_one_letter_code
_entity_poly.pdbx_strand_id
1 'polypeptide(L)'
;MSQAERTRERLENCRERKAARTLAIITGCFILCWLPFFVRALIAPFCMPYCESPPVVRSFLLWLGYLNSSLNPILYTVFSPEFRVAFKKIVCGRLNVRKR
;
A
#
# COMPACT_ATOMS: atom_id res chain seq x y z
N MET A 1 15.26 22.60 -28.40
CA MET A 1 14.69 21.26 -28.15
C MET A 1 13.97 20.73 -29.37
N SER A 2 14.47 19.63 -29.92
CA SER A 2 13.85 18.90 -31.03
C SER A 2 12.49 18.29 -30.61
N GLN A 3 11.63 17.99 -31.58
CA GLN A 3 10.35 17.31 -31.36
C GLN A 3 10.52 15.96 -30.62
N ALA A 4 11.64 15.27 -30.85
CA ALA A 4 11.97 13.99 -30.21
C ALA A 4 12.26 14.14 -28.71
N GLU A 5 12.97 15.21 -28.31
CA GLU A 5 13.29 15.48 -26.90
C GLU A 5 12.04 15.80 -26.09
N ARG A 6 11.14 16.63 -26.64
CA ARG A 6 9.87 17.00 -26.02
C ARG A 6 8.94 15.79 -25.82
N THR A 7 9.00 14.82 -26.73
CA THR A 7 8.20 13.59 -26.64
C THR A 7 8.75 12.65 -25.56
N ARG A 8 10.08 12.54 -25.43
CA ARG A 8 10.75 11.77 -24.36
C ARG A 8 10.44 12.33 -22.98
N GLU A 9 10.58 13.65 -22.80
CA GLU A 9 10.29 14.33 -21.53
C GLU A 9 8.83 14.14 -21.09
N ARG A 10 7.87 14.21 -22.03
CA ARG A 10 6.45 13.92 -21.74
C ARG A 10 6.21 12.47 -21.30
N LEU A 11 6.90 11.52 -21.93
CA LEU A 11 6.81 10.10 -21.56
C LEU A 11 7.39 9.84 -20.17
N GLU A 12 8.52 10.47 -19.85
CA GLU A 12 9.16 10.41 -18.53
C GLU A 12 8.25 11.00 -17.45
N ASN A 13 7.76 12.22 -17.65
CA ASN A 13 6.80 12.87 -16.74
C ASN A 13 5.53 12.04 -16.52
N CYS A 14 5.04 11.34 -17.55
CA CYS A 14 3.88 10.47 -17.45
C CYS A 14 4.16 9.20 -16.62
N ARG A 15 5.37 8.64 -16.73
CA ARG A 15 5.83 7.51 -15.89
C ARG A 15 6.00 7.94 -14.44
N GLU A 16 6.61 9.09 -14.21
CA GLU A 16 6.80 9.65 -12.86
C GLU A 16 5.47 9.94 -12.17
N ARG A 17 4.52 10.56 -12.87
CA ARG A 17 3.17 10.79 -12.33
C ARG A 17 2.45 9.50 -11.95
N LYS A 18 2.62 8.42 -12.73
CA LYS A 18 2.05 7.10 -12.38
C LYS A 18 2.69 6.53 -11.12
N ALA A 19 4.02 6.61 -10.99
CA ALA A 19 4.72 6.17 -9.79
C ALA A 19 4.31 7.00 -8.56
N ALA A 20 4.25 8.32 -8.67
CA ALA A 20 3.79 9.20 -7.60
C ALA A 20 2.34 8.92 -7.18
N ARG A 21 1.44 8.67 -8.14
CA ARG A 21 0.05 8.28 -7.84
C ARG A 21 -0.01 6.97 -7.05
N THR A 22 0.79 5.98 -7.45
CA THR A 22 0.94 4.73 -6.70
C THR A 22 1.41 4.99 -5.27
N LEU A 23 2.47 5.78 -5.09
CA LEU A 23 3.00 6.10 -3.76
C LEU A 23 1.95 6.81 -2.89
N ALA A 24 1.21 7.76 -3.45
CA ALA A 24 0.13 8.45 -2.74
C ALA A 24 -0.98 7.49 -2.27
N ILE A 25 -1.35 6.51 -3.10
CA ILE A 25 -2.35 5.48 -2.73
C ILE A 25 -1.81 4.59 -1.60
N ILE A 26 -0.57 4.11 -1.71
CA ILE A 26 0.06 3.25 -0.69
C ILE A 26 0.09 3.97 0.66
N THR A 27 0.62 5.19 0.66
CA THR A 27 0.70 6.03 1.87
C THR A 27 -0.69 6.32 2.43
N GLY A 28 -1.67 6.60 1.57
CA GLY A 28 -3.06 6.81 1.97
C GLY A 28 -3.68 5.58 2.65
N CYS A 29 -3.52 4.39 2.06
CA CYS A 29 -4.00 3.14 2.65
C CYS A 29 -3.32 2.85 4.00
N PHE A 30 -2.00 3.04 4.08
CA PHE A 30 -1.26 2.86 5.33
C PHE A 30 -1.77 3.79 6.43
N ILE A 31 -1.94 5.08 6.12
CA ILE A 31 -2.51 6.07 7.05
C ILE A 31 -3.92 5.68 7.47
N LEU A 32 -4.81 5.33 6.53
CA LEU A 32 -6.18 4.92 6.86
C LEU A 32 -6.24 3.68 7.76
N CYS A 33 -5.31 2.74 7.57
CA CYS A 33 -5.24 1.55 8.42
C CYS A 33 -4.64 1.83 9.82
N TRP A 34 -3.81 2.86 9.97
CA TRP A 34 -3.17 3.18 11.25
C TRP A 34 -3.89 4.30 12.03
N LEU A 35 -4.56 5.21 11.35
CA LEU A 35 -5.19 6.40 11.92
C LEU A 35 -6.17 6.05 13.06
N PRO A 36 -7.06 5.04 12.93
CA PRO A 36 -7.98 4.69 14.01
C PRO A 36 -7.27 4.20 15.28
N PHE A 37 -6.16 3.47 15.12
CA PHE A 37 -5.34 3.01 16.23
C PHE A 37 -4.61 4.17 16.90
N PHE A 38 -3.99 5.05 16.12
CA PHE A 38 -3.29 6.25 16.64
C PHE A 38 -4.25 7.18 17.39
N VAL A 39 -5.43 7.45 16.84
CA VAL A 39 -6.45 8.29 17.49
C VAL A 39 -6.84 7.70 18.83
N ARG A 40 -7.09 6.38 18.93
CA ARG A 40 -7.41 5.73 20.20
C ARG A 40 -6.23 5.79 21.18
N ALA A 41 -5.01 5.54 20.72
CA ALA A 41 -3.80 5.59 21.55
C ALA A 41 -3.57 6.99 22.14
N LEU A 42 -3.87 8.04 21.37
CA LEU A 42 -3.78 9.42 21.82
C LEU A 42 -4.89 9.80 22.82
N ILE A 43 -6.12 9.30 22.63
CA ILE A 43 -7.27 9.63 23.49
C ILE A 43 -7.27 8.82 24.80
N ALA A 44 -6.79 7.57 24.77
CA ALA A 44 -6.76 6.66 25.91
C ALA A 44 -6.23 7.26 27.23
N PRO A 45 -5.08 7.99 27.26
CA PRO A 45 -4.58 8.58 28.50
C PRO A 45 -5.45 9.71 29.05
N PHE A 46 -6.20 10.42 28.21
CA PHE A 46 -7.05 11.54 28.64
C PHE A 46 -8.45 11.11 29.08
N CYS A 47 -8.87 9.90 28.71
CA CYS A 47 -10.24 9.45 28.97
C CYS A 47 -10.35 8.16 29.78
N MET A 48 -9.24 7.62 30.33
CA MET A 48 -9.33 6.56 31.33
C MET A 48 -9.75 7.13 32.69
N PRO A 49 -10.77 6.59 33.39
CA PRO A 49 -11.49 5.33 33.11
C PRO A 49 -12.82 5.47 32.33
N TYR A 50 -13.26 6.70 32.00
CA TYR A 50 -14.63 6.97 31.51
C TYR A 50 -14.90 6.57 30.05
N CYS A 51 -13.89 6.50 29.19
CA CYS A 51 -14.01 6.04 27.80
C CYS A 51 -13.67 4.56 27.67
N GLU A 52 -14.52 3.70 28.21
CA GLU A 52 -14.42 2.28 27.89
C GLU A 52 -14.92 2.05 26.45
N SER A 53 -14.00 1.66 25.56
CA SER A 53 -14.36 1.42 24.17
C SER A 53 -15.24 0.17 24.06
N PRO A 54 -16.37 0.22 23.32
CA PRO A 54 -17.20 -0.95 23.08
C PRO A 54 -16.36 -2.12 22.54
N PRO A 55 -16.69 -3.38 22.87
CA PRO A 55 -15.97 -4.56 22.37
C PRO A 55 -15.82 -4.55 20.85
N VAL A 56 -16.85 -4.09 20.14
CA VAL A 56 -16.87 -3.95 18.68
C VAL A 56 -15.76 -3.02 18.17
N VAL A 57 -15.55 -1.87 18.82
CA VAL A 57 -14.50 -0.90 18.45
C VAL A 57 -13.12 -1.51 18.68
N ARG A 58 -12.93 -2.21 19.80
CA ARG A 58 -11.68 -2.91 20.11
C ARG A 58 -11.37 -4.00 19.08
N SER A 59 -12.36 -4.82 18.74
CA SER A 59 -12.22 -5.85 17.70
C SER A 59 -11.91 -5.22 16.34
N PHE A 60 -12.64 -4.17 15.95
CA PHE A 60 -12.41 -3.49 14.68
C PHE A 60 -10.99 -2.93 14.55
N LEU A 61 -10.47 -2.29 15.60
CA LEU A 61 -9.08 -1.80 15.61
C LEU A 61 -8.05 -2.94 15.52
N LEU A 62 -8.31 -4.08 16.16
CA LEU A 62 -7.45 -5.25 16.08
C LEU A 62 -7.42 -5.82 14.64
N TRP A 63 -8.60 -5.98 14.02
CA TRP A 63 -8.73 -6.41 12.63
C TRP A 63 -8.06 -5.44 11.66
N LEU A 64 -8.14 -4.14 11.89
CA LEU A 64 -7.44 -3.13 11.10
C LEU A 64 -5.92 -3.27 11.19
N GLY A 65 -5.39 -3.56 12.37
CA GLY A 65 -3.97 -3.85 12.57
C GLY A 65 -3.51 -5.09 11.78
N TYR A 66 -4.32 -6.15 11.78
CA TYR A 66 -4.04 -7.33 10.96
C TYR A 66 -4.11 -7.03 9.45
N LEU A 67 -5.08 -6.23 9.02
CA LEU A 67 -5.19 -5.80 7.64
C LEU A 67 -3.96 -5.00 7.18
N ASN A 68 -3.31 -4.22 8.05
CA ASN A 68 -2.08 -3.51 7.68
C ASN A 68 -0.98 -4.47 7.19
N SER A 69 -0.76 -5.56 7.92
CA SER A 69 0.24 -6.57 7.54
C SER A 69 -0.17 -7.35 6.29
N SER A 70 -1.45 -7.71 6.16
CA SER A 70 -1.99 -8.41 4.99
C SER A 70 -2.03 -7.54 3.73
N LEU A 71 -2.12 -6.22 3.88
CA LEU A 71 -2.09 -5.27 2.78
C LEU A 71 -0.69 -5.13 2.18
N ASN A 72 0.39 -5.45 2.90
CA ASN A 72 1.75 -5.31 2.37
C ASN A 72 1.95 -6.09 1.05
N PRO A 73 1.74 -7.42 0.95
CA PRO A 73 1.82 -8.13 -0.33
C PRO A 73 0.88 -7.60 -1.41
N ILE A 74 -0.33 -7.15 -1.05
CA ILE A 74 -1.34 -6.65 -2.00
C ILE A 74 -0.93 -5.28 -2.56
N LEU A 75 -0.49 -4.37 -1.68
CA LEU A 75 0.01 -3.05 -2.05
C LEU A 75 1.24 -3.16 -2.96
N TYR A 76 2.17 -4.07 -2.64
CA TYR A 76 3.35 -4.27 -3.48
C TYR A 76 3.01 -4.94 -4.82
N THR A 77 2.13 -5.94 -4.85
CA THR A 77 1.80 -6.69 -6.08
C THR A 77 0.85 -5.99 -7.03
N VAL A 78 -0.07 -5.16 -6.53
CA VAL A 78 -1.01 -4.43 -7.39
C VAL A 78 -0.35 -3.20 -8.00
N PHE A 79 0.55 -2.53 -7.26
CA PHE A 79 0.99 -1.18 -7.62
C PHE A 79 2.47 -1.05 -7.99
N SER A 80 3.32 -2.04 -7.72
CA SER A 80 4.65 -2.13 -8.35
C SER A 80 4.63 -3.15 -9.49
N PRO A 81 4.71 -2.71 -10.76
CA PRO A 81 4.73 -3.62 -11.91
C PRO A 81 5.90 -4.60 -11.85
N GLU A 82 7.05 -4.14 -11.37
CA GLU A 82 8.26 -4.93 -11.20
C GLU A 82 8.06 -6.00 -10.12
N PHE A 83 7.47 -5.63 -8.99
CA PHE A 83 7.15 -6.54 -7.90
C PHE A 83 6.06 -7.54 -8.29
N ARG A 84 5.06 -7.11 -9.07
CA ARG A 84 4.02 -7.98 -9.64
C ARG A 84 4.62 -9.03 -10.56
N VAL A 85 5.57 -8.64 -11.41
CA VAL A 85 6.28 -9.56 -12.31
C VAL A 85 7.12 -10.56 -11.52
N ALA A 86 7.84 -10.11 -10.50
CA ALA A 86 8.62 -10.99 -9.63
C ALA A 86 7.73 -11.94 -8.80
N PHE A 87 6.67 -11.41 -8.18
CA PHE A 87 5.71 -12.19 -7.40
C PHE A 87 4.98 -13.22 -8.24
N LYS A 88 4.57 -12.86 -9.47
CA LYS A 88 3.96 -13.81 -10.41
C LYS A 88 4.94 -14.91 -10.83
N LYS A 89 6.23 -14.61 -10.98
CA LYS A 89 7.27 -15.62 -11.25
C LYS A 89 7.47 -16.58 -10.08
N ILE A 90 7.34 -16.10 -8.84
CA ILE A 90 7.49 -16.90 -7.61
C ILE A 90 6.24 -17.77 -7.39
N VAL A 91 5.04 -17.19 -7.47
CA VAL A 91 3.77 -17.86 -7.15
C VAL A 91 3.29 -18.78 -8.28
N CYS A 92 3.39 -18.34 -9.53
CA CYS A 92 2.99 -19.13 -10.70
C CYS A 92 4.18 -19.84 -11.34
N GLY A 93 5.18 -20.23 -10.53
CA GLY A 93 6.47 -20.82 -10.91
C GLY A 93 6.57 -21.23 -12.38
N ARG A 94 7.44 -20.55 -13.15
CA ARG A 94 7.71 -20.77 -14.60
C ARG A 94 7.16 -22.12 -15.13
N LEU A 95 5.95 -22.12 -15.69
CA LEU A 95 5.62 -23.10 -16.73
C LEU A 95 6.22 -22.54 -18.04
N ASN A 96 7.43 -23.03 -18.39
CA ASN A 96 8.14 -22.89 -19.67
C ASN A 96 8.84 -21.52 -19.93
N VAL A 97 10.08 -21.39 -20.43
CA VAL A 97 10.93 -22.22 -21.32
C VAL A 97 12.42 -21.91 -21.04
N ARG A 98 13.29 -22.92 -20.90
CA ARG A 98 14.40 -23.18 -21.86
C ARG A 98 15.01 -24.56 -21.62
N LYS A 99 14.58 -25.53 -22.45
CA LYS A 99 15.49 -26.58 -22.92
C LYS A 99 16.71 -25.86 -23.50
N ARG A 100 17.88 -26.08 -22.92
CA ARG A 100 19.16 -26.05 -23.63
C ARG A 100 20.01 -27.15 -23.05
#